data_AF-E9RVT6-F1
#
_entry.id   AF-E9RVT6-F1
#
_cell.length_a   1.000
_cell.length_b   1.000
_cell.length_c   1.000
_cell.angle_alpha   90.00
_cell.angle_beta   90.00
_cell.angle_gamma   90.00
#
_symmetry.space_group_name_H-M   'P 1'
#
loop_
_entity.id
_entity.type
_entity.pdbx_description
1 polymer ?
#
loop_
_entity_poly.entity_id
_entity_poly.type
_entity_poly.pdbx_seq_one_letter_code
_entity_poly.pdbx_strand_id
1 'polypeptide(L)'
;MKKFYYLVRMTFLEKMAYTKAVWFNTIGTLVSIFSYYFLWKIVFMGENELVGFTMGEMITYVILSKVLSSQFAGGINMQFAEWVYEGTIGTELLRPVTLFYTLFARRSGEFAYFILWKGIPVSLISFLY
;
A
#
# COMPACT_ATOMS: atom_id res chain seq x y z
N MET A 1 14.36 14.85 16.19
CA MET A 1 14.77 14.37 14.84
C MET A 1 15.44 13.00 14.85
N LYS A 2 16.51 12.76 15.64
CA LYS A 2 17.17 11.43 15.69
C LYS A 2 16.20 10.27 15.98
N LYS A 3 15.35 10.40 17.01
CA LYS A 3 14.33 9.37 17.38
C LYS A 3 13.40 9.02 16.22
N PHE A 4 12.91 10.01 15.47
CA PHE A 4 12.08 9.80 14.27
C PHE A 4 12.78 8.90 13.27
N TYR A 5 14.01 9.26 12.90
CA TYR A 5 14.77 8.53 11.89
C TYR A 5 15.02 7.08 12.30
N TYR A 6 15.35 6.83 13.57
CA TYR A 6 15.51 5.46 14.05
C TYR A 6 14.21 4.64 13.97
N LEU A 7 13.06 5.23 14.32
CA LEU A 7 11.77 4.56 14.21
C LEU A 7 11.42 4.26 12.75
N VAL A 8 11.60 5.23 11.85
CA VAL A 8 11.40 5.06 10.40
C VAL A 8 12.29 3.93 9.87
N ARG A 9 13.59 3.97 10.18
CA ARG A 9 14.57 2.96 9.75
C ARG A 9 14.22 1.58 10.30
N MET A 10 13.82 1.49 11.55
CA MET A 10 13.44 0.24 12.18
C MET A 10 12.24 -0.39 11.48
N THR A 11 11.16 0.38 11.25
CA THR A 11 9.99 -0.11 10.52
C THR A 11 10.32 -0.49 9.08
N PHE A 12 11.20 0.27 8.42
CA PHE A 12 11.67 -0.08 7.08
C PHE A 12 12.40 -1.44 7.05
N LEU A 13 13.32 -1.66 7.98
CA LEU A 13 14.06 -2.92 8.10
C LEU A 13 13.14 -4.09 8.47
N GLU A 14 12.14 -3.84 9.32
CA GLU A 14 11.10 -4.82 9.66
C GLU A 14 10.34 -5.26 8.41
N LYS A 15 9.87 -4.31 7.59
CA LYS A 15 9.21 -4.65 6.31
C LYS A 15 10.15 -5.37 5.34
N MET A 16 11.43 -5.01 5.28
CA MET A 16 12.42 -5.73 4.49
C MET A 16 12.64 -7.16 4.98
N ALA A 17 12.62 -7.43 6.28
CA ALA A 17 12.76 -8.78 6.81
C ALA A 17 11.59 -9.70 6.37
N TYR A 18 10.37 -9.16 6.28
CA TYR A 18 9.18 -9.87 5.83
C TYR A 18 8.88 -9.71 4.32
N THR A 19 9.93 -9.56 3.50
CA THR A 19 9.80 -9.36 2.04
C THR A 19 8.96 -10.45 1.33
N LYS A 20 8.93 -11.69 1.84
CA LYS A 20 8.09 -12.77 1.28
C LYS A 20 6.59 -12.45 1.32
N ALA A 21 6.11 -11.87 2.43
CA ALA A 21 4.71 -11.46 2.56
C ALA A 21 4.36 -10.33 1.58
N VAL A 22 5.31 -9.43 1.34
CA VAL A 22 5.18 -8.35 0.36
C VAL A 22 5.05 -8.90 -1.05
N TRP A 23 5.89 -9.87 -1.44
CA TRP A 23 5.77 -10.53 -2.74
C TRP A 23 4.42 -11.22 -2.93
N PHE A 24 3.91 -11.91 -1.92
CA PHE A 24 2.61 -12.56 -2.00
C PHE A 24 1.47 -11.53 -2.21
N ASN A 25 1.51 -10.43 -1.47
CA ASN A 25 0.55 -9.34 -1.63
C ASN A 25 0.66 -8.66 -3.01
N THR A 26 1.88 -8.48 -3.53
CA THR A 26 2.12 -7.95 -4.89
C THR A 26 1.55 -8.87 -5.95
N ILE A 27 1.79 -10.18 -5.86
CA ILE A 27 1.23 -11.17 -6.80
C ILE A 27 -0.30 -11.13 -6.74
N GLY A 28 -0.90 -11.10 -5.54
CA GLY A 28 -2.35 -10.98 -5.39
C GLY A 28 -2.91 -9.70 -6.03
N THR A 29 -2.18 -8.58 -5.91
CA THR A 29 -2.55 -7.31 -6.54
C THR A 29 -2.48 -7.41 -8.07
N LEU A 30 -1.42 -8.02 -8.62
CA LEU A 30 -1.28 -8.26 -10.06
C LEU A 30 -2.39 -9.14 -10.60
N VAL A 31 -2.67 -10.27 -9.93
CA VAL A 31 -3.79 -11.16 -10.30
C VAL A 31 -5.10 -10.39 -10.33
N SER A 32 -5.36 -9.55 -9.32
CA SER A 32 -6.54 -8.69 -9.30
C SER A 32 -6.59 -7.76 -10.51
N ILE A 33 -5.50 -7.04 -10.82
CA ILE A 33 -5.43 -6.15 -12.00
C ILE A 33 -5.72 -6.92 -13.29
N PHE A 34 -5.12 -8.10 -13.48
CA PHE A 34 -5.38 -8.94 -14.65
C PHE A 34 -6.84 -9.36 -14.75
N SER A 35 -7.47 -9.76 -13.64
CA SER A 35 -8.90 -10.09 -13.63
C SER A 35 -9.76 -8.91 -14.08
N TYR A 36 -9.49 -7.69 -13.59
CA TYR A 36 -10.21 -6.49 -14.00
C TYR A 36 -9.92 -6.11 -15.46
N TYR A 37 -8.70 -6.32 -15.95
CA TYR A 37 -8.37 -6.09 -17.36
C TYR A 37 -9.25 -6.94 -18.28
N PHE A 38 -9.36 -8.24 -18.02
CA PHE A 38 -10.21 -9.13 -18.83
C PHE A 38 -11.70 -8.80 -18.68
N LEU A 39 -12.14 -8.45 -17.47
CA LEU A 39 -13.50 -7.99 -17.22
C LEU A 39 -13.83 -6.79 -18.10
N TRP A 40 -13.02 -5.74 -18.04
CA TRP A 40 -13.26 -4.53 -18.82
C TRP A 40 -13.08 -4.75 -20.32
N LYS A 41 -12.16 -5.63 -20.75
CA LYS A 41 -12.04 -6.01 -22.17
C LYS A 41 -13.34 -6.59 -22.73
N ILE A 42 -14.05 -7.41 -21.95
CA ILE A 42 -15.35 -7.97 -22.36
C ILE A 42 -16.43 -6.87 -22.36
N VAL A 43 -16.42 -6.00 -21.36
CA VAL A 43 -17.40 -4.91 -21.24
C VAL A 43 -17.29 -3.90 -22.38
N PHE A 44 -16.07 -3.59 -22.84
CA PHE A 44 -15.80 -2.73 -24.00
C PHE A 44 -15.90 -3.47 -25.35
N MET A 45 -16.33 -4.74 -25.37
CA MET A 45 -16.43 -5.51 -26.61
C MET A 45 -17.66 -5.06 -27.41
N GLY A 46 -17.48 -4.06 -28.28
CA GLY A 46 -18.53 -3.53 -29.17
C GLY A 46 -18.77 -2.04 -29.03
N GLU A 47 -18.24 -1.39 -27.99
CA GLU A 47 -18.32 0.06 -27.78
C GLU A 47 -16.92 0.62 -27.52
N ASN A 48 -16.53 1.67 -28.26
CA ASN A 48 -15.23 2.32 -28.08
C ASN A 48 -15.19 3.22 -26.83
N GLU A 49 -16.35 3.69 -26.38
CA GLU A 49 -16.51 4.55 -25.21
C GLU A 49 -17.70 4.08 -24.37
N LEU A 50 -17.50 4.01 -23.07
CA LEU A 50 -18.55 3.73 -22.09
C LEU A 50 -18.64 4.90 -21.13
N VAL A 51 -19.79 5.59 -21.13
CA VAL A 51 -20.03 6.76 -20.25
C VAL A 51 -18.92 7.82 -20.42
N GLY A 52 -18.40 7.98 -21.64
CA GLY A 52 -17.33 8.94 -21.96
C GLY A 52 -15.93 8.53 -21.51
N PHE A 53 -15.73 7.28 -21.07
CA PHE A 53 -14.41 6.72 -20.78
C PHE A 53 -14.00 5.70 -21.83
N THR A 54 -12.74 5.75 -22.22
CA THR A 54 -12.10 4.73 -23.05
C THR A 54 -11.64 3.54 -22.21
N MET A 55 -11.40 2.40 -22.87
CA MET A 55 -10.83 1.22 -22.23
C MET A 55 -9.47 1.52 -21.56
N GLY A 56 -8.64 2.35 -22.19
CA GLY A 56 -7.33 2.75 -21.65
C GLY A 56 -7.46 3.50 -20.33
N GLU A 57 -8.34 4.50 -20.27
CA GLU A 57 -8.57 5.27 -19.05
C GLU A 57 -9.12 4.40 -17.91
N MET A 58 -10.02 3.47 -18.23
CA MET A 58 -10.58 2.54 -17.24
C MET A 58 -9.52 1.61 -16.67
N ILE A 59 -8.63 1.07 -17.50
CA ILE A 59 -7.53 0.21 -17.05
C ILE A 59 -6.55 1.00 -16.20
N THR A 60 -6.18 2.21 -16.60
CA THR A 60 -5.30 3.09 -15.82
C THR A 60 -5.89 3.37 -14.45
N TYR A 61 -7.19 3.69 -14.38
CA TYR A 61 -7.89 3.87 -13.12
C TYR A 61 -7.86 2.62 -12.24
N VAL A 62 -8.10 1.43 -12.81
CA VAL A 62 -8.03 0.16 -12.09
C VAL A 62 -6.62 -0.07 -11.54
N ILE A 63 -5.58 0.12 -12.35
CA ILE A 63 -4.19 -0.07 -11.92
C ILE A 63 -3.87 0.86 -10.75
N LEU A 64 -4.16 2.15 -10.88
CA LEU A 64 -3.90 3.15 -9.84
C LEU A 64 -4.66 2.84 -8.56
N SER A 65 -5.95 2.55 -8.66
CA SER A 65 -6.80 2.24 -7.49
C SER A 65 -6.35 0.98 -6.76
N LYS A 66 -5.98 -0.09 -7.48
CA LYS A 66 -5.49 -1.33 -6.86
C LYS A 66 -4.14 -1.16 -6.18
N VAL A 67 -3.23 -0.41 -6.80
CA VAL A 67 -1.92 -0.13 -6.22
C VAL A 67 -2.06 0.70 -4.95
N LEU A 68 -2.84 1.78 -5.00
CA LEU A 68 -3.12 2.61 -3.82
C LEU A 68 -3.81 1.80 -2.73
N SER A 69 -4.84 1.01 -3.08
CA SER A 69 -5.52 0.14 -2.13
C SER A 69 -4.55 -0.82 -1.44
N SER A 70 -3.56 -1.36 -2.15
CA SER A 70 -2.55 -2.25 -1.56
C SER A 70 -1.63 -1.56 -0.54
N GLN A 71 -1.53 -0.22 -0.57
CA GLN A 71 -0.73 0.56 0.37
C GLN A 71 -1.48 0.98 1.63
N PHE A 72 -2.79 1.18 1.49
CA PHE A 72 -3.65 1.55 2.61
C PHE A 72 -4.29 0.33 3.29
N ALA A 73 -4.21 -0.85 2.66
CA ALA A 73 -4.62 -2.10 3.28
C ALA A 73 -3.61 -2.53 4.36
N GLY A 74 -4.07 -2.57 5.62
CA GLY A 74 -3.27 -3.02 6.76
C GLY A 74 -2.22 -1.99 7.23
N GLY A 75 -1.20 -2.49 7.93
CA GLY A 75 -0.10 -1.67 8.47
C GLY A 75 -0.39 -1.11 9.86
N ILE A 76 0.08 0.11 10.12
CA ILE A 76 0.05 0.72 11.45
C ILE A 76 -1.35 0.84 12.08
N ASN A 77 -2.40 0.97 11.27
CA ASN A 77 -3.78 1.07 11.75
C ASN A 77 -4.26 -0.24 12.36
N MET A 78 -3.89 -1.37 11.76
CA MET A 78 -4.21 -2.71 12.27
C MET A 78 -3.46 -2.95 13.59
N GLN A 79 -2.17 -2.62 13.61
CA GLN A 79 -1.33 -2.73 14.81
C GLN A 79 -1.84 -1.84 15.94
N PHE A 80 -2.30 -0.63 15.64
CA PHE A 80 -2.94 0.23 16.63
C PHE A 80 -4.23 -0.38 17.18
N ALA A 81 -5.08 -0.94 16.32
CA ALA A 81 -6.29 -1.64 16.74
C ALA A 81 -5.98 -2.86 17.62
N GLU A 82 -4.96 -3.63 17.28
CA GLU A 82 -4.45 -4.76 18.08
C GLU A 82 -3.99 -4.29 19.46
N TRP A 83 -3.23 -3.19 19.56
CA TRP A 83 -2.81 -2.65 20.86
C TRP A 83 -3.98 -2.22 21.75
N VAL A 84 -5.03 -1.67 21.15
CA VAL A 84 -6.26 -1.31 21.87
C VAL A 84 -6.98 -2.56 22.33
N TYR A 85 -7.14 -3.53 21.43
CA TYR A 85 -7.86 -4.78 21.69
C TYR A 85 -7.20 -5.63 22.78
N GLU A 86 -5.87 -5.77 22.73
CA GLU A 86 -5.10 -6.55 23.69
C GLU A 86 -4.77 -5.78 24.99
N GLY A 87 -5.09 -4.49 25.06
CA GLY A 87 -4.76 -3.62 26.19
C GLY A 87 -3.27 -3.25 26.28
N THR A 88 -2.44 -3.67 25.33
CA THR A 88 -1.00 -3.37 25.29
C THR A 88 -0.71 -1.91 24.96
N ILE A 89 -1.72 -1.14 24.50
CA ILE A 89 -1.62 0.32 24.28
C ILE A 89 -1.10 1.09 25.49
N GLY A 90 -1.40 0.63 26.71
CA GLY A 90 -0.90 1.27 27.94
C GLY A 90 0.64 1.30 27.99
N THR A 91 1.29 0.24 27.52
CA THR A 91 2.77 0.18 27.46
C THR A 91 3.35 1.14 26.43
N GLU A 92 2.65 1.35 25.32
CA GLU A 92 3.04 2.31 24.28
C GLU A 92 2.86 3.76 24.75
N LEU A 93 1.82 4.04 25.55
CA LEU A 93 1.57 5.36 26.14
C LEU A 93 2.58 5.75 27.22
N LEU A 94 3.16 4.77 27.93
CA LEU A 94 4.21 5.00 28.94
C LEU A 94 5.57 5.33 28.32
N ARG A 95 5.77 5.13 27.01
CA ARG A 95 7.04 5.43 26.36
C ARG A 95 7.31 6.95 26.38
N PRO A 96 8.59 7.36 26.41
CA PRO A 96 8.99 8.78 26.45
C PRO A 96 8.81 9.50 25.09
N VAL A 97 7.94 8.98 24.22
CA VAL A 97 7.63 9.49 22.89
C VAL A 97 6.13 9.34 22.71
N THR A 98 5.46 10.40 22.24
CA THR A 98 4.00 10.38 22.11
C THR A 98 3.56 9.29 21.12
N LEU A 99 2.42 8.66 21.40
CA LEU A 99 1.87 7.61 20.56
C LEU A 99 1.69 8.08 19.11
N PHE A 100 1.14 9.28 18.93
CA PHE A 100 0.97 9.87 17.60
C PHE A 100 2.29 10.01 16.84
N TYR A 101 3.36 10.43 17.51
CA TYR A 101 4.68 10.53 16.90
C TYR A 101 5.22 9.16 16.48
N THR A 102 5.04 8.14 17.32
CA THR A 102 5.44 6.76 17.02
C THR A 102 4.67 6.20 15.83
N LEU A 103 3.34 6.35 15.83
CA LEU A 103 2.48 5.91 14.72
C LEU A 103 2.87 6.62 13.42
N PHE A 104 3.08 7.93 13.45
CA PHE A 104 3.48 8.72 12.29
C PHE A 104 4.86 8.28 11.77
N ALA A 105 5.85 8.11 12.64
CA ALA A 105 7.18 7.65 12.25
C ALA A 105 7.16 6.24 11.63
N ARG A 106 6.40 5.32 12.23
CA ARG A 106 6.21 3.97 11.67
C ARG A 106 5.53 4.04 10.30
N ARG A 107 4.45 4.82 10.16
CA ARG A 107 3.76 5.01 8.88
C ARG A 107 4.67 5.58 7.80
N SER A 108 5.54 6.54 8.14
CA SER A 108 6.55 7.06 7.22
C SER A 108 7.55 5.98 6.78
N GLY A 109 7.96 5.09 7.68
CA GLY A 109 8.80 3.93 7.34
C GLY A 109 8.10 2.94 6.40
N GLU A 110 6.83 2.62 6.66
CA GLU A 110 6.02 1.78 5.75
C GLU A 110 5.87 2.41 4.37
N PHE A 111 5.64 3.72 4.32
CA PHE A 111 5.46 4.46 3.07
C PHE A 111 6.77 4.56 2.27
N ALA A 112 7.91 4.79 2.93
CA ALA A 112 9.23 4.76 2.29
C ALA A 112 9.54 3.40 1.68
N TYR A 113 9.21 2.31 2.39
CA TYR A 113 9.32 0.95 1.87
C TYR A 113 8.41 0.76 0.65
N PHE A 114 7.17 1.20 0.71
CA PHE A 114 6.24 1.09 -0.39
C PHE A 114 6.70 1.81 -1.65
N ILE A 115 7.16 3.07 -1.54
CA ILE A 115 7.64 3.82 -2.69
C ILE A 115 8.74 3.06 -3.42
N LEU A 116 9.72 2.52 -2.68
CA LEU A 116 10.85 1.81 -3.27
C LEU A 116 10.44 0.47 -3.92
N TRP A 117 9.59 -0.31 -3.25
CA TRP A 117 9.31 -1.69 -3.66
C TRP A 117 8.05 -1.87 -4.53
N LYS A 118 7.11 -0.93 -4.49
CA LYS A 118 5.85 -0.98 -5.24
C LYS A 118 5.57 0.29 -6.03
N GLY A 119 5.83 1.47 -5.46
CA GLY A 119 5.56 2.76 -6.09
C GLY A 119 6.34 2.96 -7.39
N ILE A 120 7.66 2.74 -7.35
CA ILE A 120 8.54 2.88 -8.53
C ILE A 120 8.12 1.91 -9.65
N PRO A 121 7.98 0.59 -9.42
CA PRO A 121 7.51 -0.35 -10.45
C PRO A 121 6.18 0.05 -11.08
N VAL A 122 5.21 0.50 -10.29
CA VAL A 122 3.89 0.89 -10.79
C VAL A 122 3.98 2.16 -11.63
N SER A 123 4.71 3.18 -11.17
CA SER A 123 4.88 4.41 -11.95
C SER A 123 5.51 4.13 -13.30
N LEU A 124 6.51 3.24 -13.37
CA LEU A 124 7.13 2.84 -14.63
C LEU A 124 6.13 2.17 -15.59
N ILE A 125 5.28 1.28 -15.07
CA ILE A 125 4.23 0.63 -15.88
C ILE A 125 3.24 1.66 -16.40
N SER A 126 2.85 2.63 -15.57
CA SER A 126 1.92 3.70 -15.98
C SER A 126 2.52 4.71 -16.96
N PHE A 127 3.84 4.81 -17.08
CA PHE A 127 4.50 5.65 -18.09
C PHE A 127 4.73 4.92 -19.43
N LEU A 128 4.66 3.59 -19.42
CA LEU A 128 4.85 2.74 -20.61
C LEU A 128 3.56 2.50 -21.41
N TYR A 129 2.42 2.98 -20.91
CA TYR A 129 1.11 3.00 -21.54
C TYR A 129 0.55 4.42 -21.51
#